data_AF-A0AAU6YZJ0-F1
#
_entry.id   AF-A0AAU6YZJ0-F1
#
_cell.length_a   1.000
_cell.length_b   1.000
_cell.length_c   1.000
_cell.angle_alpha   90.00
_cell.angle_beta   90.00
_cell.angle_gamma   90.00
#
_symmetry.space_group_name_H-M   'P 1'
#
loop_
_entity.id
_entity.type
_entity.pdbx_description
1 polymer ?
#
loop_
_entity_poly.entity_id
_entity_poly.type
_entity_poly.pdbx_seq_one_letter_code
_entity_poly.pdbx_strand_id
1 'polypeptide(L)' 'MWWQDLLWGIWNGLTAWIVLIVHVFGQWSEFPFYNTARAGNWYDFGFVLGMGSPFLGVLGRGRRR' A
#
# COMPACT_ATOMS: atom_id res chain seq x y z
N MET A 1 -0.22 -15.67 -11.72
CA MET A 1 -1.05 -16.59 -10.90
C MET A 1 -1.73 -15.76 -9.84
N TRP A 2 -3.03 -15.90 -9.61
CA TRP A 2 -3.80 -14.97 -8.77
C TRP A 2 -3.23 -14.74 -7.37
N TRP A 3 -2.68 -15.78 -6.73
CA TRP A 3 -2.09 -15.69 -5.41
C TRP A 3 -0.79 -14.89 -5.40
N GLN A 4 -0.01 -14.91 -6.48
CA GLN A 4 1.22 -14.12 -6.60
C GLN A 4 0.86 -12.64 -6.67
N ASP A 5 -0.13 -12.30 -7.48
CA ASP A 5 -0.61 -10.92 -7.63
C ASP A 5 -1.14 -10.41 -6.29
N LEU A 6 -1.89 -11.25 -5.56
CA LEU A 6 -2.39 -10.94 -4.21
C LEU A 6 -1.25 -10.67 -3.21
N LEU A 7 -0.26 -11.56 -3.10
CA LEU A 7 0.87 -11.39 -2.17
C LEU A 7 1.72 -10.17 -2.54
N TRP A 8 1.92 -9.93 -3.84
CA TRP A 8 2.61 -8.73 -4.31
C TRP A 8 1.81 -7.46 -4.02
N GLY A 9 0.50 -7.50 -4.14
CA GLY A 9 -0.38 -6.41 -3.74
C GLY A 9 -0.20 -6.11 -2.26
N ILE A 10 -0.36 -7.12 -1.40
CA ILE A 10 -0.21 -6.98 0.06
C ILE A 10 1.16 -6.41 0.42
N TRP A 11 2.22 -6.95 -0.17
CA TRP A 11 3.59 -6.49 0.08
C TRP A 11 3.78 -5.02 -0.33
N ASN A 12 3.40 -4.64 -1.55
CA ASN A 12 3.50 -3.26 -2.01
C ASN A 12 2.63 -2.31 -1.17
N GLY A 13 1.44 -2.74 -0.76
CA GLY A 13 0.55 -1.95 0.08
C GLY A 13 1.11 -1.71 1.49
N LEU A 14 1.82 -2.69 2.06
CA LEU A 14 2.52 -2.53 3.34
C LEU A 14 3.72 -1.58 3.21
N THR A 15 4.54 -1.74 2.17
CA THR A 15 5.74 -0.90 1.98
C THR A 15 5.41 0.50 1.47
N ALA A 16 4.24 0.72 0.87
CA ALA A 16 3.78 2.03 0.41
C ALA A 16 3.78 3.08 1.53
N TRP A 17 3.57 2.67 2.78
CA TRP A 17 3.63 3.56 3.94
C TRP A 17 5.04 4.07 4.23
N ILE A 18 6.07 3.24 4.06
CA ILE A 18 7.46 3.66 4.22
C ILE A 18 7.79 4.67 3.14
N VAL A 19 7.43 4.36 1.89
CA VAL A 19 7.62 5.26 0.76
C VAL A 19 6.88 6.59 1.02
N LEU A 20 5.66 6.55 1.57
CA LEU A 20 4.86 7.74 1.93
C LEU A 20 5.52 8.58 3.01
N ILE A 21 6.02 7.97 4.08
CA ILE A 21 6.74 8.68 5.13
C ILE A 21 7.97 9.37 4.55
N VAL A 22 8.76 8.68 3.71
CA VAL A 22 9.97 9.24 3.11
C VAL A 22 9.64 10.37 2.12
N HIS A 23 8.54 10.25 1.36
CA HIS A 23 8.05 11.31 0.48
C HIS A 23 7.62 12.57 1.25
N VAL A 24 7.05 12.43 2.44
CA VAL A 24 6.70 13.58 3.29
C VAL A 24 7.93 14.41 3.64
N PHE A 25 9.12 13.79 3.72
CA PHE A 25 10.39 14.48 3.95
C PHE A 25 11.10 14.93 2.65
N GLY A 26 10.42 14.85 1.51
CA GLY A 26 10.95 15.32 0.21
C GLY A 26 12.03 14.42 -0.38
N GLN A 27 12.05 13.13 -0.01
CA GLN A 27 12.99 12.13 -0.54
C GLN A 27 12.23 11.08 -1.37
N TRP A 28 12.95 10.36 -2.24
CA TRP A 28 12.43 9.24 -3.04
C TRP A 28 11.29 9.60 -4.00
N SER A 29 11.24 10.83 -4.52
CA SER A 29 10.18 11.28 -5.44
C SER A 29 10.11 10.48 -6.75
N GLU A 30 11.19 9.80 -7.12
CA GLU A 30 11.27 8.89 -8.25
C GLU A 30 10.61 7.51 -8.02
N PHE A 31 10.35 7.13 -6.78
CA PHE A 31 9.82 5.80 -6.44
C PHE A 31 8.29 5.81 -6.32
N PRO A 32 7.56 5.11 -7.20
CA PRO A 32 6.10 5.09 -7.13
C PRO A 32 5.61 4.24 -5.96
N PHE A 33 4.56 4.72 -5.28
CA PHE A 33 3.88 3.98 -4.20
C PHE A 33 3.17 2.70 -4.68
N TYR A 34 2.82 2.66 -5.97
CA TYR A 34 1.98 1.62 -6.58
C TYR A 34 2.62 1.13 -7.88
N ASN A 35 2.60 -0.18 -8.10
CA ASN A 35 3.20 -0.77 -9.28
C ASN A 35 2.17 -0.86 -10.43
N THR A 36 2.20 0.14 -11.31
CA THR A 36 1.29 0.22 -12.47
C THR A 36 1.48 -0.91 -13.48
N ALA A 37 2.68 -1.51 -13.55
CA ALA A 37 2.94 -2.65 -14.43
C ALA A 37 2.24 -3.94 -13.97
N ARG A 38 1.79 -3.98 -12.70
CA ARG A 38 1.02 -5.11 -12.13
C ARG A 38 -0.42 -4.74 -11.80
N ALA A 39 -0.86 -3.57 -12.26
CA ALA A 39 -2.19 -3.07 -11.99
C ALA A 39 -3.28 -4.02 -12.51
N GLY A 40 -4.29 -4.29 -11.70
CA GLY A 40 -5.45 -5.12 -12.04
C GLY A 40 -5.61 -6.42 -11.23
N ASN A 41 -6.83 -6.96 -11.29
CA ASN A 41 -7.21 -8.26 -10.72
C ASN A 41 -6.90 -8.38 -9.21
N TRP A 42 -6.11 -9.38 -8.80
CA TRP A 42 -5.82 -9.67 -7.39
C TRP A 42 -4.75 -8.77 -6.77
N TYR A 43 -3.95 -8.09 -7.59
CA TYR A 43 -2.94 -7.14 -7.11
C TYR A 43 -3.59 -5.95 -6.41
N ASP A 44 -4.62 -5.37 -7.02
CA ASP A 44 -5.33 -4.20 -6.46
C ASP A 44 -6.00 -4.54 -5.13
N PHE A 45 -6.62 -5.71 -5.07
CA PHE A 45 -7.22 -6.21 -3.83
C PHE A 45 -6.17 -6.41 -2.74
N GLY A 46 -5.04 -7.05 -3.07
CA GLY A 46 -3.93 -7.20 -2.15
C GLY A 46 -3.35 -5.87 -1.69
N PHE A 47 -3.21 -4.90 -2.60
CA PHE A 47 -2.67 -3.58 -2.31
C PHE A 47 -3.54 -2.80 -1.34
N VAL A 48 -4.86 -2.80 -1.56
CA VAL A 48 -5.82 -2.20 -0.63
C VAL A 48 -5.82 -2.92 0.71
N LEU A 49 -5.68 -4.26 0.74
CA LEU A 49 -5.53 -5.00 1.99
C LEU A 49 -4.24 -4.65 2.73
N GLY A 50 -3.12 -4.49 2.02
CA GLY A 50 -1.83 -4.10 2.60
C GLY A 50 -1.87 -2.68 3.15
N MET A 51 -2.33 -1.72 2.34
CA MET A 51 -2.52 -0.32 2.76
C MET A 51 -3.54 -0.17 3.89
N GLY A 52 -4.66 -0.88 3.80
CA GLY A 52 -5.76 -0.86 4.77
C GLY A 52 -5.54 -1.74 5.99
N SER A 53 -4.45 -2.49 6.04
CA SER A 53 -4.12 -3.35 7.18
C SER A 53 -3.93 -2.52 8.46
N PRO A 54 -4.16 -3.11 9.65
CA PRO A 54 -4.24 -2.39 10.92
C PRO A 54 -2.98 -1.64 11.36
N PHE A 55 -1.87 -1.71 10.62
CA PHE A 55 -0.64 -1.00 10.94
C PHE A 55 -0.81 0.54 10.91
N LEU A 56 -1.70 1.08 10.05
CA LEU A 56 -2.00 2.52 10.02
C LEU A 56 -3.51 2.86 9.94
N GLY A 57 -4.39 1.90 9.66
CA GLY A 57 -5.85 2.09 9.68
C GLY A 57 -6.47 2.32 11.07
N VAL A 58 -5.80 1.90 12.14
CA VAL A 58 -6.27 2.08 13.54
C VAL A 58 -6.12 3.53 14.00
N LEU A 59 -5.08 4.25 13.55
CA LEU A 59 -4.86 5.65 13.92
C LEU A 59 -5.95 6.60 13.36
N GLY A 60 -6.59 6.24 12.24
CA GLY A 60 -7.67 7.02 11.63
C GLY A 60 -9.09 6.68 12.13
N ARG A 61 -9.30 5.51 12.75
CA ARG A 61 -10.64 5.03 13.13
C ARG A 61 -11.12 5.55 14.50
N GLY A 62 -10.28 6.29 15.23
CA GLY A 62 -10.60 6.93 16.50
C GLY A 62 -11.35 8.26 16.42
N ARG A 63 -11.78 8.71 15.22
CA ARG A 63 -12.44 10.02 15.04
C ARG A 63 -13.80 9.92 14.32
N ARG A 64 -14.67 9.06 14.85
CA ARG A 64 -16.12 9.22 14.76
C ARG A 64 -16.70 9.02 16.15
N ARG A 65 -16.60 10.08 16.96
CA ARG A 65 -17.62 10.37 17.97
C ARG A 65 -18.67 11.24 17.32
#